data_AF-A0A173MKJ5-F1
#
_entry.id   AF-A0A173MKJ5-F1
#
_cell.length_a   1.000
_cell.length_b   1.000
_cell.length_c   1.000
_cell.angle_alpha   90.00
_cell.angle_beta   90.00
_cell.angle_gamma   90.00
#
_symmetry.space_group_name_H-M   'P 1'
#
loop_
_entity.id
_entity.type
_entity.pdbx_description
1 polymer ?
#
loop_
_entity_poly.entity_id
_entity_poly.type
_entity_poly.pdbx_seq_one_letter_code
_entity_poly.pdbx_strand_id
1 'polypeptide(L)'
;MAKYSAKSQEKVAKSMREMKQGKLKSGTSGQKVTNPKQAIAIGLSEAREEGAKVPAKKTAKKTARKAAPKKAAKKVARKTAKKAAKKTARKKAAA
;
A
#
# COMPACT_ATOMS: atom_id res chain seq x y z
N MET A 1 11.02 30.51 -11.97
CA MET A 1 11.61 29.42 -11.15
C MET A 1 11.07 28.08 -11.63
N ALA A 2 11.91 27.11 -11.95
CA ALA A 2 11.45 25.77 -12.33
C ALA A 2 10.64 25.13 -11.18
N LYS A 3 9.55 24.43 -11.53
CA LYS A 3 8.66 23.80 -10.55
C LYS A 3 9.31 22.59 -9.87
N TYR A 4 10.28 21.97 -10.53
CA TYR A 4 11.07 20.83 -10.08
C TYR A 4 12.56 21.18 -10.23
N SER A 5 13.43 20.73 -9.31
CA SER A 5 14.88 20.89 -9.48
C SER A 5 15.48 19.85 -10.42
N ALA A 6 16.67 20.13 -10.99
CA ALA A 6 17.41 19.16 -11.81
C ALA A 6 17.62 17.82 -11.09
N LYS A 7 18.04 17.87 -9.81
CA LYS A 7 18.19 16.68 -8.95
C LYS A 7 16.92 15.82 -8.87
N SER A 8 15.73 16.44 -8.85
CA SER A 8 14.47 15.68 -8.85
C SER A 8 14.17 15.01 -10.19
N GLN A 9 14.57 15.63 -11.31
CA GLN A 9 14.43 15.05 -12.64
C GLN A 9 15.38 13.86 -12.83
N GLU A 10 16.62 13.98 -12.37
CA GLU A 10 17.61 12.90 -12.40
C GLU A 10 17.15 11.67 -11.63
N LYS A 11 16.57 11.86 -10.44
CA LYS A 11 16.01 10.76 -9.65
C LYS A 11 14.87 10.05 -10.36
N VAL A 12 13.92 10.80 -10.92
CA VAL A 12 12.84 10.22 -11.72
C VAL A 12 13.39 9.46 -12.93
N ALA A 13 14.38 10.02 -13.63
CA ALA A 13 15.01 9.36 -14.76
C ALA A 13 15.68 8.05 -14.34
N LYS A 14 16.37 8.02 -13.20
CA LYS A 14 17.00 6.82 -12.64
C LYS A 14 15.94 5.76 -12.29
N SER A 15 14.91 6.11 -11.54
CA SER A 15 13.82 5.17 -11.20
C SER A 15 13.13 4.62 -12.45
N MET A 16 12.93 5.47 -13.47
CA MET A 16 12.36 5.03 -14.75
C MET A 16 13.27 4.05 -15.51
N ARG A 17 14.59 4.26 -15.49
CA ARG A 17 15.55 3.31 -16.08
C ARG A 17 15.53 1.97 -15.33
N GLU A 18 15.55 2.00 -13.99
CA GLU A 18 15.48 0.79 -13.17
C GLU A 18 14.17 0.03 -13.35
N MET A 19 13.07 0.75 -13.53
CA MET A 19 11.77 0.15 -13.86
C MET A 19 11.81 -0.53 -15.24
N LYS A 20 12.33 0.14 -16.27
CA LYS A 20 12.48 -0.45 -17.62
C LYS A 20 13.37 -1.68 -17.62
N GLN A 21 14.36 -1.74 -16.71
CA GLN A 21 15.22 -2.91 -16.50
C GLN A 21 14.56 -4.00 -15.63
N GLY A 22 13.36 -3.77 -15.08
CA GLY A 22 12.67 -4.72 -14.20
C GLY A 22 13.31 -4.89 -12.81
N LYS A 23 14.15 -3.93 -12.39
CA LYS A 23 14.90 -3.95 -11.13
C LYS A 23 14.18 -3.18 -10.00
N LEU A 24 13.37 -2.18 -10.36
CA LEU A 24 12.66 -1.35 -9.40
C LEU A 24 11.61 -2.17 -8.63
N LYS A 25 11.65 -2.11 -7.30
CA LYS A 25 10.71 -2.78 -6.39
C LYS A 25 9.96 -1.78 -5.53
N SER A 26 8.71 -2.11 -5.19
CA SER A 26 7.93 -1.38 -4.19
C SER A 26 8.47 -1.69 -2.79
N GLY A 27 8.55 -0.67 -1.92
CA GLY A 27 9.04 -0.86 -0.55
C GLY A 27 8.25 -1.89 0.26
N THR A 28 6.96 -1.63 0.52
CA THR A 28 6.17 -2.42 1.48
C THR A 28 5.85 -3.85 1.04
N SER A 29 5.63 -4.08 -0.26
CA SER A 29 5.24 -5.40 -0.78
C SER A 29 6.37 -6.13 -1.50
N GLY A 30 7.54 -5.50 -1.71
CA GLY A 30 8.67 -6.10 -2.44
C GLY A 30 8.40 -6.44 -3.91
N GLN A 31 7.21 -6.14 -4.42
CA GLN A 31 6.78 -6.44 -5.77
C GLN A 31 7.53 -5.58 -6.78
N LYS A 32 7.75 -6.12 -7.98
CA LYS A 32 8.34 -5.36 -9.08
C LYS A 32 7.38 -4.25 -9.51
N VAL A 33 7.93 -3.06 -9.76
CA VAL A 33 7.14 -1.94 -10.26
C VAL A 33 6.87 -2.14 -11.74
N THR A 34 5.60 -2.34 -12.07
CA THR A 34 5.14 -2.52 -13.46
C THR A 34 4.62 -1.22 -14.08
N ASN A 35 4.27 -0.23 -13.24
CA ASN A 35 3.61 0.99 -13.68
C ASN A 35 4.55 2.20 -13.71
N PRO A 36 4.67 2.94 -14.83
CA PRO A 36 5.51 4.13 -14.93
C PRO A 36 5.16 5.22 -13.93
N LYS A 37 3.86 5.41 -13.66
CA LYS A 37 3.37 6.38 -12.67
C LYS A 37 3.92 6.08 -11.27
N GLN A 38 4.07 4.80 -10.93
CA GLN A 38 4.60 4.37 -9.65
C GLN A 38 6.11 4.59 -9.58
N ALA A 39 6.85 4.33 -10.66
CA ALA A 39 8.27 4.65 -10.73
C ALA A 39 8.55 6.16 -10.56
N ILE A 40 7.75 7.01 -11.22
CA ILE A 40 7.81 8.47 -11.03
C ILE A 40 7.50 8.84 -9.57
N ALA A 41 6.49 8.21 -8.96
CA ALA A 41 6.15 8.48 -7.57
C ALA A 41 7.27 8.09 -6.60
N ILE A 42 7.98 7.00 -6.86
CA ILE A 42 9.15 6.56 -6.08
C ILE A 42 10.27 7.58 -6.25
N GLY A 43 10.66 7.92 -7.49
CA GLY A 43 11.71 8.90 -7.75
C GLY A 43 11.42 10.30 -7.19
N LEU A 44 10.16 10.75 -7.23
CA LEU A 44 9.74 12.01 -6.60
C LEU A 44 9.72 11.94 -5.07
N SER A 45 9.59 10.75 -4.48
CA SER A 45 9.66 10.59 -3.02
C SER A 45 11.12 10.59 -2.58
N GLU A 46 11.99 9.84 -3.26
CA GLU A 46 13.45 9.88 -3.03
C GLU A 46 14.03 11.28 -3.17
N ALA A 47 13.61 12.01 -4.22
CA ALA A 47 14.04 13.39 -4.41
C ALA A 47 13.64 14.30 -3.24
N ARG A 48 12.47 14.09 -2.62
CA ARG A 48 12.04 14.86 -1.44
C ARG A 48 12.88 14.52 -0.21
N GLU A 49 13.14 13.23 0.03
CA GLU A 49 13.97 12.78 1.15
C GLU A 49 15.39 13.38 1.06
N GLU A 50 15.92 13.53 -0.15
CA GLU A 50 17.22 14.15 -0.38
C GLU A 50 17.22 15.70 -0.39
N GLY A 51 16.11 16.33 0.01
CA GLY A 51 15.98 17.79 0.09
C GLY A 51 15.87 18.49 -1.27
N ALA A 52 15.62 17.75 -2.36
CA ALA A 52 15.43 18.38 -3.66
C ALA A 52 14.09 19.12 -3.73
N LYS A 53 14.05 20.21 -4.51
CA LYS A 53 12.84 21.01 -4.70
C LYS A 53 11.79 20.23 -5.49
N VAL A 54 10.80 19.70 -4.77
CA VAL A 54 9.62 19.04 -5.34
C VAL A 54 8.36 19.72 -4.82
N PRO A 55 7.40 20.08 -5.68
CA PRO A 55 6.13 20.66 -5.25
C PRO A 55 5.44 19.77 -4.22
N ALA A 56 4.86 20.40 -3.20
CA ALA A 56 3.97 19.72 -2.28
C ALA A 56 2.80 19.11 -3.07
N LYS A 57 2.42 17.88 -2.73
CA LYS A 57 1.16 17.34 -3.24
C LYS A 57 0.05 18.27 -2.73
N LYS A 58 -0.82 18.74 -3.63
CA LYS A 58 -2.04 19.42 -3.20
C LYS A 58 -2.76 18.45 -2.26
N THR A 59 -2.93 18.83 -1.00
CA THR A 59 -3.81 18.13 -0.10
C THR A 59 -5.19 18.25 -0.72
N ALA A 60 -5.68 17.19 -1.35
CA ALA A 60 -7.10 17.09 -1.61
C ALA A 60 -7.75 17.29 -0.24
N LYS A 61 -8.52 18.38 -0.07
CA LYS A 61 -9.32 18.67 1.12
C LYS A 61 -9.89 17.33 1.56
N LYS A 62 -9.51 16.86 2.75
CA LYS A 62 -10.03 15.61 3.32
C LYS A 62 -11.54 15.81 3.45
N THR A 63 -12.30 15.56 2.38
CA THR A 63 -13.67 15.12 2.53
C THR A 63 -13.50 13.82 3.27
N ALA A 64 -13.81 13.87 4.57
CA ALA A 64 -13.71 12.74 5.47
C ALA A 64 -14.14 11.50 4.69
N ARG A 65 -13.21 10.61 4.36
CA ARG A 65 -13.56 9.26 4.01
C ARG A 65 -14.26 8.77 5.26
N LYS A 66 -15.59 8.85 5.28
CA LYS A 66 -16.45 8.18 6.26
C LYS A 66 -15.80 6.83 6.44
N ALA A 67 -15.28 6.61 7.64
CA ALA A 67 -14.71 5.33 8.00
C ALA A 67 -15.81 4.31 7.74
N ALA A 68 -15.71 3.58 6.63
CA ALA A 68 -16.52 2.40 6.43
C ALA A 68 -16.19 1.54 7.66
N PRO A 69 -17.17 1.23 8.53
CA PRO A 69 -16.87 0.51 9.76
C PRO A 69 -16.23 -0.80 9.35
N LYS A 70 -15.07 -1.11 9.94
CA LYS A 70 -14.42 -2.43 9.85
C LYS A 70 -15.36 -3.47 10.46
N LYS A 71 -16.40 -3.85 9.73
CA LYS A 71 -17.41 -4.84 10.12
C LYS A 71 -17.36 -6.04 9.16
N ALA A 72 -16.16 -6.44 8.74
CA ALA A 72 -15.96 -7.63 7.93
C ALA A 72 -14.87 -8.60 8.46
N ALA A 73 -14.18 -8.28 9.56
CA ALA A 73 -13.18 -9.18 10.15
C ALA A 73 -13.73 -10.06 11.30
N LYS A 74 -14.91 -9.75 11.87
CA LYS A 74 -15.46 -10.49 13.04
C LYS A 74 -16.51 -11.56 12.71
N LYS A 75 -16.81 -11.82 11.43
CA LYS A 75 -17.82 -12.85 11.04
C LYS A 75 -17.24 -14.22 10.68
N VAL A 76 -15.93 -14.35 10.47
CA VAL A 76 -15.31 -15.66 10.17
C VAL A 76 -14.91 -16.40 11.46
N ALA A 77 -14.45 -15.68 12.49
CA ALA A 77 -14.09 -16.30 13.78
C ALA A 77 -15.28 -16.89 14.56
N ARG A 78 -16.52 -16.44 14.31
CA ARG A 78 -17.72 -16.93 15.01
C ARG A 78 -18.31 -18.21 14.40
N LYS A 79 -17.95 -18.56 13.15
CA LYS A 79 -18.44 -19.79 12.50
C LYS A 79 -17.61 -21.03 12.82
N THR A 80 -16.33 -20.89 13.15
CA THR A 80 -15.48 -22.03 13.56
C THR A 80 -15.71 -22.43 15.02
N ALA A 81 -15.97 -21.48 15.93
CA ALA A 81 -16.24 -21.78 17.34
C ALA A 81 -17.61 -22.47 17.58
N LYS A 82 -18.65 -22.13 16.81
CA LYS A 82 -19.98 -22.79 16.95
C LYS A 82 -20.02 -24.22 16.37
N LYS A 83 -19.11 -24.58 15.46
CA LYS A 83 -19.04 -25.95 14.90
C LYS A 83 -18.34 -26.93 15.86
N ALA A 84 -17.40 -26.44 16.67
CA ALA A 84 -16.73 -27.26 17.70
C ALA A 84 -17.66 -27.55 18.90
N ALA A 85 -18.42 -26.57 19.38
CA ALA A 85 -19.31 -26.75 20.53
C ALA A 85 -20.52 -27.68 20.26
N LYS A 86 -20.99 -27.80 19.01
CA LYS A 86 -22.08 -28.74 18.66
C LYS A 86 -21.61 -30.19 18.53
N LYS A 87 -20.30 -30.44 18.32
CA LYS A 87 -19.74 -31.80 18.22
C LYS A 87 -19.50 -32.45 19.58
N THR A 88 -19.17 -31.66 20.62
CA THR A 88 -18.99 -32.18 21.98
C THR A 88 -20.31 -32.47 22.70
N ALA A 89 -21.38 -31.72 22.41
CA ALA A 89 -22.70 -31.97 23.01
C ALA A 89 -23.39 -33.24 22.49
N ARG A 90 -23.07 -33.72 21.28
CA ARG A 90 -23.65 -34.96 20.73
C ARG A 90 -22.95 -36.25 21.18
N LYS A 91 -21.71 -36.16 21.70
CA LYS A 91 -20.95 -37.33 22.17
C LYS A 91 -21.27 -37.70 23.64
N LYS A 92 -21.89 -36.79 24.40
CA LYS A 92 -22.27 -37.04 25.81
C LYS A 92 -23.70 -37.57 25.98
N ALA A 93 -24.43 -37.80 24.89
CA ALA A 93 -25.79 -38.36 24.90
C ALA A 93 -25.85 -39.80 24.34
N ALA A 94 -24.69 -40.46 24.20
CA ALA A 94 -24.57 -41.83 23.68
C ALA A 94 -23.62 -42.69 24.53
N ALA A 95 -23.59 -42.45 25.84
CA ALA A 95 -23.05 -43.34 26.85
C ALA A 95 -24.11 -43.53 27.94
#